data_AF-A0A087VCQ8-F1
#
_entry.id   AF-A0A087VCQ8-F1
#
_cell.length_a   1.000
_cell.length_b   1.000
_cell.length_c   1.000
_cell.angle_alpha   90.00
_cell.angle_beta   90.00
_cell.angle_gamma   90.00
#
_symmetry.space_group_name_H-M   'P 1'
#
loop_
_entity.id
_entity.type
_entity.pdbx_description
1 polymer ?
#
loop_
_entity_poly.entity_id
_entity_poly.type
_entity_poly.pdbx_seq_one_letter_code
_entity_poly.pdbx_strand_id
1 'polypeptide(L)'
;YCLSGHPTLPCNVLKFKSTTIMLDCGLDMTSTLNFLPLPLVQSPRLSKLPGWVLKDGSTFLDKELKECSGHVFVDSVPEFCLPETELLDLSTVDVILISNYHCMMALPYITEYTGFTGTVYATEPTVQIGRLLMEELVNSIERVPKAQSASMWKNKEVQRLLPAPLKDAVEVSMWRKCYTMPEVNAALSKIQLVGYSQKIELFGAVQVTPLSSGYALGSSNWIIQSHYEKVSYVSGSSLLTTHPQPMDQASLKNSDVLILTGLTQIPTANPDGMVGEFCSNLAMTVRNGGNVLVPCYPSGVIYDLLECLYQYIDSAGLSNVPFYFISPVANSSLEFSQIFAEW
;
A
#
# COMPACT_ATOMS: atom_id res chain seq x y z
N TYR A 1 -15.81 12.65 -4.31
CA TYR A 1 -15.66 11.60 -5.35
C TYR A 1 -14.39 10.82 -5.05
N CYS A 2 -14.26 9.58 -5.54
CA CYS A 2 -13.07 8.73 -5.32
C CYS A 2 -12.17 8.76 -6.57
N LEU A 3 -10.88 9.01 -6.39
CA LEU A 3 -9.84 9.03 -7.43
C LEU A 3 -9.17 7.67 -7.60
N SER A 4 -9.55 6.65 -6.83
CA SER A 4 -9.00 5.31 -6.94
C SER A 4 -10.10 4.33 -7.35
N GLY A 5 -9.80 3.49 -8.34
CA GLY A 5 -10.63 2.33 -8.69
C GLY A 5 -10.37 1.11 -7.81
N HIS A 6 -9.36 1.15 -6.94
CA HIS A 6 -8.97 0.01 -6.12
C HIS A 6 -9.86 -0.10 -4.87
N PRO A 7 -10.45 -1.27 -4.58
CA PRO A 7 -11.48 -1.42 -3.54
C PRO A 7 -10.98 -1.16 -2.11
N THR A 8 -9.68 -1.32 -1.85
CA THR A 8 -9.08 -1.19 -0.52
C THR A 8 -8.05 -0.06 -0.39
N LEU A 9 -7.81 0.70 -1.47
CA LEU A 9 -6.87 1.82 -1.49
C LEU A 9 -7.61 3.10 -1.90
N PRO A 10 -8.48 3.61 -1.02
CA PRO A 10 -9.30 4.78 -1.34
C PRO A 10 -8.44 6.02 -1.54
N CYS A 11 -8.91 6.91 -2.40
CA CYS A 11 -8.39 8.26 -2.57
C CYS A 11 -9.60 9.18 -2.70
N ASN A 12 -10.22 9.55 -1.58
CA ASN A 12 -11.47 10.32 -1.62
C ASN A 12 -11.20 11.81 -1.59
N VAL A 13 -12.05 12.58 -2.26
CA VAL A 13 -12.00 14.03 -2.24
C VAL A 13 -13.30 14.57 -1.66
N LEU A 14 -13.16 15.33 -0.59
CA LEU A 14 -14.22 16.08 0.08
C LEU A 14 -14.00 17.57 -0.20
N LYS A 15 -14.97 18.20 -0.85
CA LYS A 15 -14.98 19.66 -1.02
C LYS A 15 -15.94 20.25 0.00
N PHE A 16 -15.40 21.08 0.89
CA PHE A 16 -16.16 21.79 1.89
C PHE A 16 -16.00 23.30 1.69
N LYS A 17 -17.06 23.96 1.20
CA LYS A 17 -17.00 25.37 0.79
C LYS A 17 -15.83 25.61 -0.19
N SER A 18 -14.83 26.39 0.22
CA SER A 18 -13.63 26.71 -0.55
C SER A 18 -12.43 25.81 -0.23
N THR A 19 -12.59 24.83 0.67
CA THR A 19 -11.50 23.92 1.07
C THR A 19 -11.67 22.57 0.40
N THR A 20 -10.64 22.10 -0.29
CA THR A 20 -10.57 20.78 -0.91
C THR A 20 -9.67 19.88 -0.07
N ILE A 21 -10.27 18.87 0.56
CA ILE A 21 -9.59 17.89 1.41
C ILE A 21 -9.54 16.56 0.65
N MET A 22 -8.33 16.05 0.46
CA MET A 22 -8.10 14.68 -0.01
C MET A 22 -7.92 13.76 1.20
N LEU A 23 -8.59 12.62 1.17
CA LEU A 23 -8.58 11.58 2.21
C LEU A 23 -7.88 10.37 1.63
N ASP A 24 -6.70 10.08 2.16
CA ASP A 24 -5.78 9.05 1.71
C ASP A 24 -5.26 9.25 0.26
N CYS A 25 -4.06 8.75 0.01
CA CYS A 25 -3.43 8.64 -1.30
C CYS A 25 -2.69 7.29 -1.43
N GLY A 26 -3.46 6.21 -1.49
CA GLY A 26 -2.93 4.86 -1.73
C GLY A 26 -2.37 4.71 -3.15
N LEU A 27 -1.42 3.77 -3.31
CA LEU A 27 -0.83 3.42 -4.60
C LEU A 27 -1.28 2.02 -5.02
N ASP A 28 -1.93 1.90 -6.18
CA ASP A 28 -2.30 0.60 -6.72
C ASP A 28 -1.05 -0.11 -7.29
N MET A 29 -0.62 -1.14 -6.59
CA MET A 29 0.54 -1.97 -6.92
C MET A 29 0.17 -3.13 -7.86
N THR A 30 -1.11 -3.38 -8.15
CA THR A 30 -1.54 -4.55 -8.95
C THR A 30 -1.04 -4.47 -10.39
N SER A 31 -0.78 -3.26 -10.89
CA SER A 31 -0.14 -3.03 -12.19
C SER A 31 1.21 -3.76 -12.33
N THR A 32 1.95 -3.93 -11.23
CA THR A 32 3.25 -4.63 -11.20
C THR A 32 3.14 -6.12 -11.56
N LEU A 33 1.97 -6.75 -11.39
CA LEU A 33 1.74 -8.15 -11.75
C LEU A 33 1.82 -8.40 -13.27
N ASN A 34 1.72 -7.33 -14.07
CA ASN A 34 1.86 -7.39 -15.52
C ASN A 34 3.31 -7.45 -15.98
N PHE A 35 4.27 -7.23 -15.09
CA PHE A 35 5.69 -7.19 -15.40
C PHE A 35 6.38 -8.49 -14.99
N LEU A 36 7.45 -8.85 -15.69
CA LEU A 36 8.32 -9.92 -15.22
C LEU A 36 8.94 -9.53 -13.88
N PRO A 37 9.09 -10.49 -12.95
CA PRO A 37 9.72 -10.22 -11.66
C PRO A 37 11.15 -9.71 -11.84
N LEU A 38 11.63 -8.98 -10.84
CA LEU A 38 13.00 -8.50 -10.76
C LEU A 38 13.83 -9.44 -9.87
N PRO A 39 14.52 -10.46 -10.44
CA PRO A 39 15.20 -11.44 -9.61
C PRO A 39 16.53 -10.88 -9.09
N LEU A 40 16.72 -10.89 -7.78
CA LEU A 40 18.00 -10.52 -7.14
C LEU A 40 19.16 -11.43 -7.60
N VAL A 41 18.86 -12.67 -7.95
CA VAL A 41 19.82 -13.67 -8.44
C VAL A 41 19.47 -14.05 -9.86
N GLN A 42 20.48 -14.17 -10.73
CA GLN A 42 20.26 -14.57 -12.11
C GLN A 42 19.49 -15.89 -12.20
N SER A 43 18.37 -15.87 -12.93
CA SER A 43 17.55 -17.05 -13.17
C SER A 43 17.66 -17.46 -14.64
N PRO A 44 18.28 -18.62 -14.95
CA PRO A 44 18.34 -19.14 -16.32
C PRO A 44 16.97 -19.40 -16.93
N ARG A 45 15.95 -19.64 -16.10
CA ARG A 45 14.56 -19.81 -16.56
C ARG A 45 13.96 -18.51 -17.05
N LEU A 46 14.17 -17.42 -16.30
CA LEU A 46 13.66 -16.09 -16.68
C LEU A 46 14.44 -15.50 -17.86
N SER A 47 15.77 -15.66 -17.89
CA SER A 47 16.59 -15.09 -18.97
C SER A 47 16.39 -15.77 -20.33
N LYS A 48 15.88 -17.02 -20.34
CA LYS A 48 15.60 -17.79 -21.55
C LYS A 48 14.13 -17.73 -21.97
N LEU A 49 13.31 -16.89 -21.35
CA LEU A 49 11.90 -16.78 -21.75
C LEU A 49 11.79 -16.30 -23.21
N PRO A 50 10.93 -16.95 -24.01
CA PRO A 50 10.69 -16.55 -25.38
C PRO A 50 10.05 -15.16 -25.42
N GLY A 51 10.41 -14.39 -26.45
CA GLY A 51 9.70 -13.17 -26.80
C GLY A 51 8.28 -13.48 -27.25
N TRP A 52 7.33 -12.62 -26.93
CA TRP A 52 5.97 -12.75 -27.43
C TRP A 52 5.88 -12.28 -28.88
N VAL A 53 5.13 -13.02 -29.69
CA VAL A 53 4.94 -12.77 -31.12
C VAL A 53 3.44 -12.64 -31.39
N LEU A 54 3.05 -11.71 -32.26
CA LEU A 54 1.66 -11.58 -32.64
C LEU A 54 1.17 -12.80 -33.42
N LYS A 55 -0.15 -12.97 -33.47
CA LYS A 55 -0.80 -14.07 -34.20
C LYS A 55 -0.51 -14.04 -35.71
N ASP A 56 -0.14 -12.89 -36.26
CA ASP A 56 0.26 -12.72 -37.66
C ASP A 56 1.75 -13.04 -37.92
N GLY A 57 2.50 -13.41 -36.88
CA GLY A 57 3.93 -13.71 -36.95
C GLY A 57 4.84 -12.49 -36.84
N SER A 58 4.30 -11.29 -36.64
CA SER A 58 5.11 -10.08 -36.46
C SER A 58 5.79 -10.05 -35.09
N THR A 59 7.10 -9.74 -35.09
CA THR A 59 7.97 -9.82 -33.90
C THR A 59 8.29 -8.45 -33.30
N PHE A 60 7.50 -7.41 -33.56
CA PHE A 60 7.88 -6.04 -33.15
C PHE A 60 7.88 -5.82 -31.63
N LEU A 61 7.24 -6.69 -30.85
CA LEU A 61 7.20 -6.65 -29.37
C LEU A 61 8.05 -7.75 -28.71
N ASP A 62 8.79 -8.55 -29.48
CA ASP A 62 9.54 -9.72 -28.98
C ASP A 62 10.58 -9.37 -27.90
N LYS A 63 11.06 -8.13 -27.94
CA LYS A 63 11.96 -7.54 -26.96
C LYS A 63 11.20 -7.08 -25.72
N GLU A 64 10.06 -6.38 -25.87
CA GLU A 64 9.33 -5.78 -24.75
C GLU A 64 8.48 -6.77 -23.97
N LEU A 65 7.99 -7.83 -24.63
CA LEU A 65 7.04 -8.77 -24.08
C LEU A 65 7.61 -10.18 -24.09
N LYS A 66 7.38 -10.90 -22.98
CA LYS A 66 7.83 -12.27 -22.78
C LYS A 66 6.65 -13.18 -22.49
N GLU A 67 6.68 -14.37 -23.06
CA GLU A 67 5.67 -15.39 -22.80
C GLU A 67 6.17 -16.38 -21.75
N CYS A 68 5.34 -16.64 -20.74
CA CYS A 68 5.61 -17.64 -19.72
C CYS A 68 4.30 -18.35 -19.35
N SER A 69 4.24 -19.67 -19.58
CA SER A 69 3.09 -20.53 -19.22
C SER A 69 1.75 -19.99 -19.73
N GLY A 70 1.69 -19.57 -21.00
CA GLY A 70 0.49 -19.05 -21.66
C GLY A 70 0.08 -17.63 -21.23
N HIS A 71 0.89 -16.95 -20.41
CA HIS A 71 0.70 -15.56 -20.02
C HIS A 71 1.77 -14.68 -20.63
N VAL A 72 1.43 -13.43 -20.87
CA VAL A 72 2.32 -12.42 -21.46
C VAL A 72 2.66 -11.39 -20.40
N PHE A 73 3.96 -11.12 -20.26
CA PHE A 73 4.50 -10.19 -19.28
C PHE A 73 5.35 -9.13 -19.96
N VAL A 74 5.36 -7.93 -19.38
CA VAL A 74 6.23 -6.83 -19.79
C VAL A 74 7.63 -7.04 -19.22
N ASP A 75 8.64 -7.11 -20.10
CA ASP A 75 10.05 -7.23 -19.72
C ASP A 75 10.69 -5.84 -19.54
N SER A 76 10.22 -5.13 -18.51
CA SER A 76 10.77 -3.83 -18.12
C SER A 76 10.68 -3.65 -16.61
N VAL A 77 11.13 -2.49 -16.12
CA VAL A 77 10.95 -2.08 -14.73
C VAL A 77 9.44 -1.94 -14.46
N PRO A 78 8.92 -2.49 -13.35
CA PRO A 78 7.51 -2.33 -12.99
C PRO A 78 7.10 -0.87 -12.89
N GLU A 79 5.86 -0.61 -13.27
CA GLU A 79 5.23 0.69 -13.15
C GLU A 79 3.93 0.58 -12.36
N PHE A 80 3.55 1.69 -11.73
CA PHE A 80 2.48 1.79 -10.75
C PHE A 80 1.31 2.58 -11.31
N CYS A 81 0.10 2.13 -11.02
CA CYS A 81 -1.12 2.83 -11.36
C CYS A 81 -1.37 3.93 -10.32
N LEU A 82 -1.39 5.18 -10.78
CA LEU A 82 -1.62 6.35 -9.93
C LEU A 82 -3.12 6.62 -9.75
N PRO A 83 -3.52 7.33 -8.68
CA PRO A 83 -4.87 7.88 -8.57
C PRO A 83 -5.24 8.72 -9.79
N GLU A 84 -6.50 8.66 -10.20
CA GLU A 84 -7.03 9.33 -11.38
C GLU A 84 -6.95 10.86 -11.25
N THR A 85 -6.15 11.48 -12.10
CA THR A 85 -5.92 12.94 -12.08
C THR A 85 -6.81 13.71 -13.04
N GLU A 86 -7.54 13.05 -13.95
CA GLU A 86 -8.43 13.76 -14.90
C GLU A 86 -9.65 14.38 -14.20
N LEU A 87 -10.10 13.79 -13.10
CA LEU A 87 -11.26 14.25 -12.34
C LEU A 87 -10.95 15.46 -11.42
N LEU A 88 -9.68 15.69 -11.08
CA LEU A 88 -9.25 16.74 -10.17
C LEU A 88 -7.82 17.19 -10.45
N ASP A 89 -7.68 18.50 -10.65
CA ASP A 89 -6.38 19.16 -10.58
C ASP A 89 -5.88 19.17 -9.13
N LEU A 90 -4.84 18.39 -8.86
CA LEU A 90 -4.26 18.23 -7.53
C LEU A 90 -3.55 19.48 -7.01
N SER A 91 -3.26 20.47 -7.87
CA SER A 91 -2.79 21.80 -7.42
C SER A 91 -3.85 22.58 -6.65
N THR A 92 -5.13 22.21 -6.79
CA THR A 92 -6.27 22.80 -6.07
C THR A 92 -6.60 22.11 -4.74
N VAL A 93 -5.87 21.05 -4.39
CA VAL A 93 -6.04 20.36 -3.10
C VAL A 93 -5.28 21.12 -2.02
N ASP A 94 -5.99 21.53 -0.98
CA ASP A 94 -5.42 22.31 0.11
C ASP A 94 -4.78 21.41 1.18
N VAL A 95 -5.39 20.24 1.42
CA VAL A 95 -5.01 19.34 2.51
C VAL A 95 -5.13 17.88 2.10
N ILE A 96 -4.17 17.05 2.52
CA ILE A 96 -4.26 15.59 2.45
C ILE A 96 -4.25 15.03 3.89
N LEU A 97 -5.24 14.22 4.23
CA LEU A 97 -5.29 13.48 5.51
C LEU A 97 -4.94 12.02 5.26
N ILE A 98 -3.93 11.51 5.96
CA ILE A 98 -3.46 10.12 5.82
C ILE A 98 -3.96 9.28 7.00
N SER A 99 -4.67 8.20 6.70
CA SER A 99 -5.28 7.33 7.71
C SER A 99 -4.34 6.22 8.18
N ASN A 100 -3.50 5.66 7.31
CA ASN A 100 -2.54 4.62 7.68
C ASN A 100 -1.35 4.59 6.70
N TYR A 101 -0.35 3.78 7.01
CA TYR A 101 0.91 3.73 6.27
C TYR A 101 0.81 3.21 4.83
N HIS A 102 -0.24 2.44 4.47
CA HIS A 102 -0.49 2.04 3.08
C HIS A 102 -1.15 3.17 2.27
N CYS A 103 -1.91 4.03 2.95
CA CYS A 103 -2.65 5.15 2.36
C CYS A 103 -1.79 6.36 2.01
N MET A 104 -0.46 6.27 2.07
CA MET A 104 0.46 7.34 1.65
C MET A 104 1.43 6.92 0.55
N MET A 105 1.28 5.72 0.00
CA MET A 105 2.23 5.18 -0.98
C MET A 105 2.25 5.98 -2.30
N ALA A 106 1.17 6.70 -2.65
CA ALA A 106 1.16 7.58 -3.82
C ALA A 106 1.59 9.03 -3.50
N LEU A 107 1.91 9.34 -2.24
CA LEU A 107 2.21 10.69 -1.80
C LEU A 107 3.39 11.32 -2.57
N PRO A 108 4.54 10.64 -2.80
CA PRO A 108 5.63 11.23 -3.58
C PRO A 108 5.23 11.61 -5.01
N TYR A 109 4.34 10.83 -5.64
CA TYR A 109 3.84 11.19 -6.97
C TYR A 109 3.00 12.47 -6.93
N ILE A 110 2.15 12.61 -5.93
CA ILE A 110 1.29 13.79 -5.78
C ILE A 110 2.16 15.02 -5.48
N THR A 111 3.04 14.94 -4.49
CA THR A 111 3.76 16.11 -3.99
C THR A 111 4.85 16.61 -4.92
N GLU A 112 5.43 15.76 -5.76
CA GLU A 112 6.54 16.14 -6.65
C GLU A 112 6.11 16.36 -8.11
N TYR A 113 4.99 15.79 -8.57
CA TYR A 113 4.63 15.78 -9.99
C TYR A 113 3.31 16.47 -10.35
N THR A 114 2.51 16.92 -9.38
CA THR A 114 1.13 17.39 -9.64
C THR A 114 0.89 18.85 -9.30
N GLY A 115 1.91 19.57 -8.81
CA GLY A 115 1.79 20.97 -8.39
C GLY A 115 1.08 21.18 -7.06
N PHE A 116 0.82 20.11 -6.30
CA PHE A 116 0.29 20.19 -4.93
C PHE A 116 1.20 21.04 -4.03
N THR A 117 0.63 22.08 -3.42
CA THR A 117 1.31 22.98 -2.48
C THR A 117 0.65 23.02 -1.10
N GLY A 118 -0.36 22.17 -0.90
CA GLY A 118 -1.10 22.07 0.35
C GLY A 118 -0.31 21.41 1.49
N THR A 119 -1.00 21.15 2.60
CA THR A 119 -0.42 20.51 3.79
C THR A 119 -0.87 19.06 3.91
N VAL A 120 0.02 18.18 4.37
CA VAL A 120 -0.31 16.77 4.61
C VAL A 120 -0.33 16.53 6.12
N TYR A 121 -1.35 15.83 6.65
CA TYR A 121 -1.41 15.48 8.06
C TYR A 121 -1.45 13.97 8.25
N ALA A 122 -0.64 13.48 9.20
CA ALA A 122 -0.57 12.08 9.56
C ALA A 122 -0.03 11.92 10.99
N THR A 123 -0.31 10.79 11.63
CA THR A 123 0.31 10.42 12.91
C THR A 123 1.75 9.96 12.72
N GLU A 124 2.59 10.14 13.74
CA GLU A 124 4.01 9.76 13.69
C GLU A 124 4.26 8.28 13.30
N PRO A 125 3.62 7.27 13.91
CA PRO A 125 3.90 5.88 13.56
C PRO A 125 3.52 5.54 12.11
N THR A 126 2.40 6.11 11.62
CA THR A 126 1.99 6.00 10.21
C THR A 126 3.07 6.52 9.27
N VAL A 127 3.68 7.67 9.58
CA VAL A 127 4.75 8.26 8.74
C VAL A 127 6.01 7.41 8.76
N GLN A 128 6.43 6.92 9.93
CA GLN A 128 7.64 6.12 10.05
C GLN A 128 7.51 4.74 9.40
N ILE A 129 6.38 4.05 9.59
CA ILE A 129 6.11 2.77 8.92
C ILE A 129 5.97 2.99 7.40
N GLY A 130 5.25 4.03 6.99
CA GLY A 130 5.13 4.40 5.58
C GLY A 130 6.48 4.66 4.93
N ARG A 131 7.39 5.37 5.61
CA ARG A 131 8.78 5.57 5.17
C ARG A 131 9.49 4.24 4.91
N LEU A 132 9.41 3.28 5.82
CA LEU A 132 10.04 1.97 5.66
C LEU A 132 9.48 1.21 4.45
N LEU A 133 8.15 1.26 4.23
CA LEU A 133 7.53 0.65 3.05
C LEU A 133 8.00 1.28 1.75
N MET A 134 8.11 2.62 1.71
CA MET A 134 8.62 3.32 0.53
C MET A 134 10.10 3.01 0.30
N GLU A 135 10.91 2.98 1.35
CA GLU A 135 12.34 2.65 1.27
C GLU A 135 12.56 1.24 0.76
N GLU A 136 11.82 0.26 1.28
CA GLU A 136 11.90 -1.12 0.80
C GLU A 136 11.50 -1.24 -0.68
N LEU A 137 10.45 -0.53 -1.11
CA LEU A 137 10.02 -0.54 -2.50
C LEU A 137 11.12 0.00 -3.43
N VAL A 138 11.68 1.17 -3.09
CA VAL A 138 12.75 1.80 -3.87
C VAL A 138 13.96 0.87 -3.91
N ASN A 139 14.38 0.38 -2.75
CA ASN A 139 15.53 -0.49 -2.63
C ASN A 139 15.37 -1.80 -3.42
N SER A 140 14.17 -2.39 -3.40
CA SER A 140 13.86 -3.62 -4.14
C SER A 140 13.97 -3.44 -5.65
N ILE A 141 13.56 -2.27 -6.17
CA ILE A 141 13.60 -1.96 -7.61
C ILE A 141 15.01 -1.55 -8.05
N GLU A 142 15.69 -0.72 -7.26
CA GLU A 142 17.04 -0.23 -7.58
C GLU A 142 18.12 -1.32 -7.51
N ARG A 143 17.92 -2.36 -6.68
CA ARG A 143 18.85 -3.50 -6.58
C ARG A 143 18.97 -4.31 -7.86
N VAL A 144 17.96 -4.28 -8.73
CA VAL A 144 17.92 -5.08 -9.97
C VAL A 144 17.56 -4.16 -11.15
N PRO A 145 18.48 -3.27 -11.56
CA PRO A 145 18.19 -2.32 -12.62
C PRO A 145 18.01 -3.06 -13.95
N LYS A 146 16.85 -2.89 -14.60
CA LYS A 146 16.66 -3.31 -15.99
C LYS A 146 17.07 -2.17 -16.92
N ALA A 147 18.03 -2.45 -17.79
CA ALA A 147 18.42 -1.53 -18.86
C ALA A 147 17.31 -1.35 -19.92
N GLN A 148 16.39 -2.32 -20.00
CA GLN A 148 15.35 -2.35 -21.01
C GLN A 148 14.10 -1.57 -20.58
N SER A 149 13.73 -0.58 -21.38
CA SER A 149 12.46 0.14 -21.26
C SER A 149 11.45 -0.43 -22.26
N ALA A 150 10.21 -0.64 -21.81
CA ALA A 150 9.11 -1.08 -22.67
C ALA A 150 8.02 0.00 -22.72
N SER A 151 7.74 0.54 -23.89
CA SER A 151 6.73 1.59 -24.07
C SER A 151 5.81 1.35 -25.27
N MET A 152 6.21 0.53 -26.24
CA MET A 152 5.41 0.28 -27.44
C MET A 152 4.13 -0.48 -27.12
N TRP A 153 4.17 -1.42 -26.17
CA TRP A 153 3.00 -2.18 -25.73
C TRP A 153 1.86 -1.30 -25.17
N LYS A 154 2.18 -0.09 -24.67
CA LYS A 154 1.20 0.87 -24.12
C LYS A 154 0.38 1.59 -25.19
N ASN A 155 0.77 1.52 -26.46
CA ASN A 155 -0.01 2.12 -27.53
C ASN A 155 -1.41 1.47 -27.57
N LYS A 156 -2.48 2.27 -27.59
CA LYS A 156 -3.87 1.77 -27.55
C LYS A 156 -4.20 0.77 -28.67
N GLU A 157 -3.63 0.94 -29.86
CA GLU A 157 -3.82 0.00 -30.97
C GLU A 157 -3.11 -1.33 -30.70
N VAL A 158 -1.90 -1.27 -30.16
CA VAL A 158 -1.10 -2.45 -29.79
C VAL A 158 -1.73 -3.19 -28.63
N GLN A 159 -2.09 -2.48 -27.56
CA GLN A 159 -2.69 -3.04 -26.34
C GLN A 159 -3.95 -3.86 -26.65
N ARG A 160 -4.78 -3.40 -27.60
CA ARG A 160 -6.00 -4.11 -28.04
C ARG A 160 -5.74 -5.49 -28.64
N LEU A 161 -4.53 -5.71 -29.19
CA LEU A 161 -4.11 -6.97 -29.80
C LEU A 161 -3.50 -7.94 -28.78
N LEU A 162 -3.15 -7.46 -27.58
CA LEU A 162 -2.57 -8.28 -26.51
C LEU A 162 -3.62 -9.21 -25.89
N PRO A 163 -3.20 -10.30 -25.23
CA PRO A 163 -4.08 -11.09 -24.38
C PRO A 163 -4.33 -10.40 -23.02
N ALA A 164 -5.35 -10.86 -22.30
CA ALA A 164 -5.52 -10.52 -20.89
C ALA A 164 -4.33 -11.03 -20.06
N PRO A 165 -3.91 -10.35 -18.98
CA PRO A 165 -4.52 -9.13 -18.41
C PRO A 165 -4.12 -7.82 -19.11
N LEU A 166 -3.07 -7.80 -19.93
CA LEU A 166 -2.54 -6.58 -20.55
C LEU A 166 -3.56 -5.83 -21.42
N LYS A 167 -4.42 -6.58 -22.12
CA LYS A 167 -5.51 -6.02 -22.92
C LYS A 167 -6.50 -5.20 -22.09
N ASP A 168 -6.81 -5.68 -20.89
CA ASP A 168 -7.86 -5.14 -20.03
C ASP A 168 -7.30 -4.14 -19.00
N ALA A 169 -5.98 -3.94 -19.00
CA ALA A 169 -5.31 -2.97 -18.15
C ALA A 169 -5.79 -1.54 -18.46
N VAL A 170 -6.21 -0.83 -17.42
CA VAL A 170 -6.80 0.51 -17.52
C VAL A 170 -5.72 1.58 -17.40
N GLU A 171 -5.81 2.63 -18.23
CA GLU A 171 -4.97 3.83 -18.17
C GLU A 171 -3.45 3.58 -18.08
N VAL A 172 -2.94 2.58 -18.81
CA VAL A 172 -1.50 2.22 -18.85
C VAL A 172 -0.55 3.37 -19.24
N SER A 173 -1.05 4.39 -19.94
CA SER A 173 -0.30 5.62 -20.23
C SER A 173 -0.03 6.49 -19.01
N MET A 174 -0.86 6.37 -17.97
CA MET A 174 -0.74 7.11 -16.72
C MET A 174 0.15 6.38 -15.70
N TRP A 175 0.51 5.12 -15.96
CA TRP A 175 1.42 4.39 -15.08
C TRP A 175 2.78 5.08 -15.02
N ARG A 176 3.38 5.07 -13.83
CA ARG A 176 4.67 5.70 -13.56
C ARG A 176 5.66 4.71 -12.96
N LYS A 177 6.94 4.93 -13.23
CA LYS A 177 8.03 4.20 -12.58
C LYS A 177 8.06 4.50 -11.09
N CYS A 178 8.74 3.67 -10.32
CA CYS A 178 8.98 3.94 -8.89
C CYS A 178 9.58 5.34 -8.69
N TYR A 179 9.13 6.04 -7.65
CA TYR A 179 9.83 7.21 -7.13
C TYR A 179 11.21 6.82 -6.58
N THR A 180 12.03 7.82 -6.28
CA THR A 180 13.37 7.69 -5.73
C THR A 180 13.42 8.08 -4.25
N MET A 181 14.46 7.67 -3.51
CA MET A 181 14.59 8.06 -2.10
C MET A 181 14.62 9.58 -1.85
N PRO A 182 15.25 10.42 -2.71
CA PRO A 182 15.13 11.87 -2.59
C PRO A 182 13.69 12.38 -2.65
N GLU A 183 12.87 11.83 -3.54
CA GLU A 183 11.46 12.20 -3.68
C GLU A 183 10.63 11.73 -2.48
N VAL A 184 10.90 10.52 -1.96
CA VAL A 184 10.32 10.05 -0.70
C VAL A 184 10.64 11.04 0.42
N ASN A 185 11.91 11.41 0.59
CA ASN A 185 12.31 12.34 1.65
C ASN A 185 11.69 13.73 1.49
N ALA A 186 11.60 14.25 0.26
CA ALA A 186 10.94 15.52 -0.04
C ALA A 186 9.45 15.47 0.30
N ALA A 187 8.75 14.40 -0.11
CA ALA A 187 7.33 14.19 0.18
C ALA A 187 7.06 14.10 1.68
N LEU A 188 7.85 13.30 2.41
CA LEU A 188 7.70 13.12 3.85
C LEU A 188 8.00 14.41 4.63
N SER A 189 8.87 15.29 4.14
CA SER A 189 9.14 16.60 4.78
C SER A 189 7.95 17.57 4.73
N LYS A 190 6.96 17.33 3.87
CA LYS A 190 5.72 18.12 3.75
C LYS A 190 4.65 17.67 4.75
N ILE A 191 4.88 16.59 5.50
CA ILE A 191 3.93 16.04 6.47
C ILE A 191 4.04 16.78 7.79
N GLN A 192 2.90 17.27 8.27
CA GLN A 192 2.73 17.75 9.63
C GLN A 192 2.22 16.61 10.52
N LEU A 193 3.00 16.33 11.55
CA LEU A 193 2.73 15.27 12.51
C LEU A 193 1.63 15.70 13.47
N VAL A 194 0.67 14.80 13.70
CA VAL A 194 -0.46 15.06 14.58
C VAL A 194 -0.70 13.91 15.55
N GLY A 195 -1.04 14.24 16.79
CA GLY A 195 -1.42 13.27 17.81
C GLY A 195 -2.91 12.93 17.74
N TYR A 196 -3.30 11.78 18.29
CA TYR A 196 -4.71 11.47 18.45
C TYR A 196 -5.45 12.54 19.26
N SER A 197 -6.71 12.78 18.88
CA SER A 197 -7.58 13.81 19.47
C SER A 197 -7.07 15.25 19.33
N GLN A 198 -5.96 15.49 18.62
CA GLN A 198 -5.49 16.83 18.31
C GLN A 198 -6.45 17.50 17.33
N LYS A 199 -6.99 18.65 17.74
CA LYS A 199 -7.88 19.46 16.92
C LYS A 199 -7.07 20.39 16.04
N ILE A 200 -7.19 20.23 14.73
CA ILE A 200 -6.47 21.03 13.73
C ILE A 200 -7.48 21.89 13.01
N GLU A 201 -7.35 23.21 13.14
CA GLU A 201 -8.19 24.17 12.42
C GLU A 201 -7.64 24.40 11.01
N LEU A 202 -8.38 23.95 10.00
CA LEU A 202 -8.08 24.17 8.59
C LEU A 202 -8.74 25.47 8.14
N PHE A 203 -7.90 26.49 7.94
CA PHE A 203 -8.28 27.79 7.39
C PHE A 203 -9.45 28.49 8.12
N GLY A 204 -9.66 28.16 9.41
CA GLY A 204 -10.75 28.69 10.24
C GLY A 204 -12.17 28.28 9.82
N ALA A 205 -12.30 27.31 8.92
CA ALA A 205 -13.59 26.88 8.37
C ALA A 205 -13.98 25.47 8.81
N VAL A 206 -13.00 24.59 8.95
CA VAL A 206 -13.18 23.16 9.23
C VAL A 206 -12.14 22.73 10.26
N GLN A 207 -12.58 21.99 11.26
CA GLN A 207 -11.70 21.31 12.22
C GLN A 207 -11.54 19.85 11.80
N VAL A 208 -10.30 19.36 11.81
CA VAL A 208 -10.01 17.93 11.63
C VAL A 208 -9.38 17.33 12.87
N THR A 209 -9.70 16.07 13.16
CA THR A 209 -9.21 15.38 14.36
C THR A 209 -8.97 13.91 14.04
N PRO A 210 -7.73 13.41 14.15
CA PRO A 210 -7.43 11.99 14.00
C PRO A 210 -7.78 11.25 15.30
N LEU A 211 -8.34 10.05 15.16
CA LEU A 211 -8.69 9.16 16.27
C LEU A 211 -8.18 7.76 15.97
N SER A 212 -7.83 6.96 16.97
CA SER A 212 -7.41 5.58 16.72
C SER A 212 -8.48 4.79 15.98
N SER A 213 -8.07 4.10 14.91
CA SER A 213 -8.93 3.17 14.18
C SER A 213 -8.84 1.73 14.68
N GLY A 214 -7.91 1.44 15.60
CA GLY A 214 -7.67 0.11 16.16
C GLY A 214 -7.17 -0.95 15.16
N TYR A 215 -6.82 -0.56 13.93
CA TYR A 215 -6.46 -1.50 12.86
C TYR A 215 -4.96 -1.83 12.80
N ALA A 216 -4.13 -0.81 12.92
CA ALA A 216 -2.68 -0.92 12.87
C ALA A 216 -2.03 0.21 13.67
N LEU A 217 -0.74 0.09 13.99
CA LEU A 217 -0.01 1.10 14.74
C LEU A 217 -0.05 2.48 14.06
N GLY A 218 -0.55 3.49 14.77
CA GLY A 218 -0.74 4.85 14.26
C GLY A 218 -1.91 5.01 13.27
N SER A 219 -2.65 3.95 12.95
CA SER A 219 -3.80 4.08 12.06
C SER A 219 -4.90 4.96 12.66
N SER A 220 -5.57 5.74 11.82
CA SER A 220 -6.51 6.75 12.26
C SER A 220 -7.79 6.81 11.42
N ASN A 221 -8.89 7.09 12.12
CA ASN A 221 -10.13 7.57 11.54
C ASN A 221 -10.19 9.09 11.72
N TRP A 222 -10.62 9.81 10.69
CA TRP A 222 -10.62 11.27 10.70
C TRP A 222 -12.02 11.81 10.93
N ILE A 223 -12.17 12.64 11.96
CA ILE A 223 -13.37 13.47 12.14
C ILE A 223 -13.11 14.81 11.47
N ILE A 224 -14.00 15.20 10.58
CA ILE A 224 -13.95 16.45 9.82
C ILE A 224 -15.23 17.20 10.16
N GLN A 225 -15.10 18.26 10.93
CA GLN A 225 -16.23 18.95 11.53
C GLN A 225 -16.21 20.43 11.20
N SER A 226 -17.33 20.91 10.68
CA SER A 226 -17.63 22.34 10.58
C SER A 226 -18.51 22.76 11.76
N HIS A 227 -18.98 24.01 11.74
CA HIS A 227 -19.94 24.49 12.75
C HIS A 227 -21.30 23.78 12.67
N TYR A 228 -21.65 23.19 11.53
CA TYR A 228 -22.99 22.65 11.25
C TYR A 228 -23.00 21.17 10.88
N GLU A 229 -21.87 20.66 10.38
CA GLU A 229 -21.80 19.31 9.81
C GLU A 229 -20.60 18.57 10.37
N LYS A 230 -20.80 17.29 10.63
CA LYS A 230 -19.78 16.35 11.09
C LYS A 230 -19.69 15.19 10.10
N VAL A 231 -18.55 15.12 9.42
CA VAL A 231 -18.18 14.01 8.55
C VAL A 231 -17.21 13.11 9.31
N SER A 232 -17.48 11.82 9.35
CA SER A 232 -16.55 10.81 9.87
C SER A 232 -16.01 9.98 8.72
N TYR A 233 -14.69 10.00 8.55
CA TYR A 233 -13.99 9.16 7.61
C TYR A 233 -13.42 7.96 8.35
N VAL A 234 -13.96 6.79 8.02
CA VAL A 234 -13.56 5.49 8.57
C VAL A 234 -12.82 4.72 7.48
N SER A 235 -11.50 4.70 7.59
CA SER A 235 -10.62 3.94 6.69
C SER A 235 -10.45 2.51 7.23
N GLY A 236 -9.28 1.89 7.07
CA GLY A 236 -8.93 0.62 7.70
C GLY A 236 -9.12 0.69 9.23
N SER A 237 -10.13 -0.01 9.75
CA SER A 237 -10.52 -0.02 11.16
C SER A 237 -10.76 -1.46 11.63
N SER A 238 -10.43 -1.75 12.89
CA SER A 238 -10.68 -3.05 13.50
C SER A 238 -11.23 -2.88 14.92
N LEU A 239 -12.18 -3.76 15.27
CA LEU A 239 -12.66 -3.92 16.64
C LEU A 239 -11.93 -5.03 17.39
N LEU A 240 -11.13 -5.83 16.68
CA LEU A 240 -10.24 -6.81 17.28
C LEU A 240 -9.00 -6.07 17.78
N THR A 241 -8.77 -6.11 19.08
CA THR A 241 -7.66 -5.42 19.73
C THR A 241 -6.41 -6.30 19.72
N THR A 242 -5.56 -6.13 18.72
CA THR A 242 -4.19 -6.67 18.71
C THR A 242 -3.14 -5.63 19.11
N HIS A 243 -3.55 -4.38 19.28
CA HIS A 243 -2.69 -3.24 19.58
C HIS A 243 -3.13 -2.51 20.86
N PRO A 244 -2.25 -1.67 21.46
CA PRO A 244 -2.52 -1.02 22.74
C PRO A 244 -3.76 -0.12 22.74
N GLN A 245 -4.00 0.63 21.66
CA GLN A 245 -5.14 1.55 21.58
C GLN A 245 -6.30 1.02 20.72
N PRO A 246 -7.48 0.73 21.30
CA PRO A 246 -8.66 0.31 20.55
C PRO A 246 -9.25 1.45 19.70
N MET A 247 -10.09 1.09 18.75
CA MET A 247 -10.87 2.04 17.94
C MET A 247 -11.77 2.94 18.80
N ASP A 248 -11.69 4.26 18.59
CA ASP A 248 -12.62 5.21 19.22
C ASP A 248 -13.96 5.24 18.47
N GLN A 249 -14.94 4.52 19.02
CA GLN A 249 -16.30 4.47 18.49
C GLN A 249 -17.20 5.61 19.01
N ALA A 250 -16.89 6.18 20.18
CA ALA A 250 -17.75 7.17 20.81
C ALA A 250 -17.78 8.46 19.98
N SER A 251 -16.62 8.85 19.47
CA SER A 251 -16.44 10.03 18.64
C SER A 251 -17.05 9.91 17.25
N LEU A 252 -17.43 8.70 16.79
CA LEU A 252 -18.14 8.48 15.52
C LEU A 252 -19.66 8.65 15.62
N LYS A 253 -20.21 8.77 16.83
CA LYS A 253 -21.64 8.96 17.04
C LYS A 253 -22.09 10.32 16.52
N ASN A 254 -23.34 10.39 16.07
CA ASN A 254 -23.99 11.63 15.59
C ASN A 254 -23.25 12.31 14.43
N SER A 255 -22.59 11.52 13.57
CA SER A 255 -22.03 12.04 12.33
C SER A 255 -23.12 12.16 11.28
N ASP A 256 -23.19 13.31 10.62
CA ASP A 256 -24.14 13.58 9.55
C ASP A 256 -23.82 12.74 8.31
N VAL A 257 -22.53 12.50 8.07
CA VAL A 257 -22.03 11.64 7.00
C VAL A 257 -20.95 10.71 7.56
N LEU A 258 -21.09 9.42 7.25
CA LEU A 258 -20.08 8.40 7.50
C LEU A 258 -19.54 7.89 6.16
N ILE A 259 -18.26 8.13 5.89
CA ILE A 259 -17.56 7.60 4.71
C ILE A 259 -16.77 6.39 5.17
N LEU A 260 -17.09 5.21 4.62
CA LEU A 260 -16.46 3.93 4.98
C LEU A 260 -15.77 3.33 3.76
N THR A 261 -14.48 3.05 3.85
CA THR A 261 -13.66 2.59 2.71
C THR A 261 -12.81 1.34 2.95
N GLY A 262 -12.50 1.01 4.21
CA GLY A 262 -11.70 -0.16 4.57
C GLY A 262 -12.55 -1.40 4.91
N LEU A 263 -13.13 -2.05 3.91
CA LEU A 263 -13.97 -3.25 4.12
C LEU A 263 -13.20 -4.56 3.93
N THR A 264 -13.40 -5.52 4.85
CA THR A 264 -12.94 -6.89 4.66
C THR A 264 -13.64 -7.52 3.45
N GLN A 265 -12.86 -8.13 2.56
CA GLN A 265 -13.37 -8.84 1.39
C GLN A 265 -13.68 -10.32 1.69
N ILE A 266 -13.43 -10.78 2.92
CA ILE A 266 -13.63 -12.16 3.36
C ILE A 266 -14.41 -12.18 4.68
N PRO A 267 -15.70 -11.79 4.68
CA PRO A 267 -16.47 -11.59 5.91
C PRO A 267 -16.78 -12.88 6.68
N THR A 268 -16.67 -14.05 6.03
CA THR A 268 -16.92 -15.36 6.64
C THR A 268 -15.66 -15.98 7.26
N ALA A 269 -14.50 -15.37 7.06
CA ALA A 269 -13.25 -15.87 7.62
C ALA A 269 -13.19 -15.58 9.12
N ASN A 270 -12.76 -16.59 9.88
CA ASN A 270 -12.44 -16.44 11.30
C ASN A 270 -10.92 -16.25 11.45
N PRO A 271 -10.43 -15.09 11.90
CA PRO A 271 -9.00 -14.84 12.09
C PRO A 271 -8.31 -15.88 12.96
N ASP A 272 -8.90 -16.25 14.11
CA ASP A 272 -8.32 -17.22 15.03
C ASP A 272 -8.18 -18.60 14.38
N GLY A 273 -9.21 -19.01 13.63
CA GLY A 273 -9.21 -20.27 12.89
C GLY A 273 -8.14 -20.30 11.80
N MET A 274 -7.98 -19.20 11.05
CA MET A 274 -6.96 -19.09 10.00
C MET A 274 -5.55 -19.12 10.56
N VAL A 275 -5.28 -18.41 11.67
CA VAL A 275 -3.98 -18.46 12.35
C VAL A 275 -3.71 -19.86 12.89
N GLY A 276 -4.71 -20.51 13.49
CA GLY A 276 -4.59 -21.90 13.94
C GLY A 276 -4.26 -22.89 12.83
N GLU A 277 -4.93 -22.78 11.68
CA GLU A 277 -4.64 -23.61 10.50
C GLU A 277 -3.23 -23.35 9.96
N PHE A 278 -2.83 -22.09 9.86
CA PHE A 278 -1.48 -21.71 9.45
C PHE A 278 -0.41 -22.29 10.38
N CYS A 279 -0.58 -22.14 11.69
CA CYS A 279 0.30 -22.71 12.71
C CYS A 279 0.39 -24.25 12.61
N SER A 280 -0.74 -24.93 12.40
CA SER A 280 -0.77 -26.38 12.20
C SER A 280 0.03 -26.81 10.96
N ASN A 281 -0.19 -26.14 9.82
CA ASN A 281 0.51 -26.41 8.56
C ASN A 281 2.02 -26.12 8.68
N LEU A 282 2.40 -25.05 9.37
CA LEU A 282 3.79 -24.72 9.68
C LEU A 282 4.45 -25.85 10.48
N ALA A 283 3.82 -26.28 11.59
CA ALA A 283 4.39 -27.34 12.43
C ALA A 283 4.53 -28.66 11.68
N MET A 284 3.53 -29.04 10.88
CA MET A 284 3.57 -30.26 10.08
C MET A 284 4.72 -30.22 9.05
N THR A 285 4.88 -29.10 8.36
CA THR A 285 5.93 -28.91 7.35
C THR A 285 7.32 -29.04 7.97
N VAL A 286 7.55 -28.36 9.09
CA VAL A 286 8.84 -28.35 9.77
C VAL A 286 9.16 -29.71 10.39
N ARG A 287 8.19 -30.39 11.00
CA ARG A 287 8.37 -31.75 11.55
C ARG A 287 8.73 -32.78 10.48
N ASN A 288 8.28 -32.56 9.25
CA ASN A 288 8.62 -33.39 8.09
C ASN A 288 9.98 -33.01 7.46
N GLY A 289 10.76 -32.11 8.07
CA GLY A 289 12.07 -31.67 7.58
C GLY A 289 12.01 -30.64 6.45
N GLY A 290 10.83 -30.03 6.20
CA GLY A 290 10.65 -28.97 5.22
C GLY A 290 10.93 -27.57 5.77
N ASN A 291 11.04 -26.61 4.86
CA ASN A 291 11.15 -25.17 5.19
C ASN A 291 9.80 -24.47 4.93
N VAL A 292 9.53 -23.41 5.68
CA VAL A 292 8.32 -22.58 5.51
C VAL A 292 8.75 -21.19 5.04
N LEU A 293 8.16 -20.72 3.95
CA LEU A 293 8.39 -19.37 3.40
C LEU A 293 7.08 -18.60 3.46
N VAL A 294 7.10 -17.42 4.10
CA VAL A 294 5.92 -16.57 4.29
C VAL A 294 6.17 -15.20 3.64
N PRO A 295 5.67 -14.97 2.41
CA PRO A 295 5.75 -13.64 1.80
C PRO A 295 4.81 -12.68 2.54
N CYS A 296 5.35 -11.62 3.10
CA CYS A 296 4.61 -10.64 3.91
C CYS A 296 5.22 -9.24 3.77
N TYR A 297 4.47 -8.23 4.20
CA TYR A 297 4.98 -6.86 4.31
C TYR A 297 6.01 -6.75 5.45
N PRO A 298 6.99 -5.83 5.34
CA PRO A 298 8.10 -5.74 6.29
C PRO A 298 7.76 -5.09 7.63
N SER A 299 6.58 -4.48 7.76
CA SER A 299 6.14 -3.75 8.95
C SER A 299 4.60 -3.69 9.00
N GLY A 300 4.05 -3.38 10.18
CA GLY A 300 2.61 -3.28 10.43
C GLY A 300 2.04 -4.58 11.00
N VAL A 301 0.94 -5.07 10.43
CA VAL A 301 0.19 -6.26 10.89
C VAL A 301 1.03 -7.55 11.02
N ILE A 302 2.24 -7.59 10.45
CA ILE A 302 3.18 -8.70 10.62
C ILE A 302 3.60 -8.90 12.08
N TYR A 303 3.58 -7.85 12.90
CA TYR A 303 3.95 -7.95 14.32
C TYR A 303 3.00 -8.88 15.09
N ASP A 304 1.70 -8.77 14.84
CA ASP A 304 0.66 -9.62 15.45
C ASP A 304 0.87 -11.08 15.07
N LEU A 305 1.18 -11.33 13.79
CA LEU A 305 1.46 -12.68 13.31
C LEU A 305 2.74 -13.25 13.95
N LEU A 306 3.80 -12.44 14.07
CA LEU A 306 5.04 -12.86 14.71
C LEU A 306 4.81 -13.24 16.18
N GLU A 307 4.02 -12.46 16.92
CA GLU A 307 3.69 -12.78 18.32
C GLU A 307 2.95 -14.12 18.44
N CYS A 308 1.91 -14.35 17.63
CA CYS A 308 1.18 -15.62 17.60
C CYS A 308 2.08 -16.80 17.23
N LEU A 309 2.96 -16.61 16.24
CA LEU A 309 3.89 -17.64 15.77
C LEU A 309 4.91 -18.02 16.83
N TYR A 310 5.49 -17.04 17.53
CA TYR A 310 6.46 -17.31 18.59
C TYR A 310 5.86 -18.12 19.73
N GLN A 311 4.68 -17.73 20.21
CA GLN A 311 3.96 -18.46 21.27
C GLN A 311 3.64 -19.89 20.83
N TYR A 312 3.16 -20.06 19.59
CA TYR A 312 2.80 -21.38 19.07
C TYR A 312 4.02 -22.31 18.92
N ILE A 313 5.12 -21.83 18.35
CA ILE A 313 6.33 -22.64 18.12
C ILE A 313 6.93 -23.14 19.42
N ASP A 314 6.94 -22.30 20.46
CA ASP A 314 7.40 -22.72 21.77
C ASP A 314 6.49 -23.82 22.36
N SER A 315 5.16 -23.60 22.30
CA SER A 315 4.18 -24.60 22.76
C SER A 315 4.21 -25.92 21.97
N ALA A 316 4.62 -25.87 20.71
CA ALA A 316 4.69 -27.03 19.81
C ALA A 316 6.01 -27.82 19.93
N GLY A 317 6.93 -27.40 20.82
CA GLY A 317 8.25 -28.01 21.00
C GLY A 317 9.19 -27.77 19.82
N LEU A 318 8.99 -26.67 19.09
CA LEU A 318 9.73 -26.29 17.90
C LEU A 318 10.72 -25.14 18.16
N SER A 319 11.07 -24.86 19.41
CA SER A 319 11.92 -23.72 19.81
C SER A 319 13.35 -23.74 19.19
N ASN A 320 13.79 -24.88 18.65
CA ASN A 320 15.06 -25.00 17.93
C ASN A 320 14.98 -24.56 16.45
N VAL A 321 13.80 -24.23 15.94
CA VAL A 321 13.57 -23.83 14.55
C VAL A 321 13.91 -22.35 14.41
N PRO A 322 14.90 -21.97 13.58
CA PRO A 322 15.29 -20.57 13.44
C PRO A 322 14.24 -19.77 12.66
N PHE A 323 14.04 -18.52 13.07
CA PHE A 323 13.29 -17.51 12.33
C PHE A 323 14.22 -16.59 11.55
N TYR A 324 13.89 -16.38 10.27
CA TYR A 324 14.60 -15.42 9.43
C TYR A 324 13.61 -14.38 8.90
N PHE A 325 13.87 -13.11 9.22
CA PHE A 325 13.11 -11.98 8.69
C PHE A 325 13.99 -11.22 7.70
N ILE A 326 13.66 -11.34 6.41
CA ILE A 326 14.50 -10.85 5.31
C ILE A 326 13.86 -9.61 4.70
N SER A 327 14.39 -8.44 5.06
CA SER A 327 14.02 -7.14 4.48
C SER A 327 15.20 -6.17 4.64
N PRO A 328 15.42 -5.22 3.71
CA PRO A 328 16.40 -4.14 3.89
C PRO A 328 16.12 -3.28 5.12
N VAL A 329 14.86 -3.19 5.55
CA VAL A 329 14.40 -2.34 6.66
C VAL A 329 14.01 -3.15 7.90
N ALA A 330 14.35 -4.45 7.93
CA ALA A 330 13.97 -5.38 9.00
C ALA A 330 14.34 -4.88 10.41
N ASN A 331 15.57 -4.41 10.60
CA ASN A 331 16.05 -3.95 11.91
C ASN A 331 15.26 -2.73 12.40
N SER A 332 15.15 -1.70 11.56
CA SER A 332 14.41 -0.48 11.89
C SER A 332 12.91 -0.74 12.10
N SER A 333 12.33 -1.66 11.32
CA SER A 333 10.94 -2.10 11.51
C SER A 333 10.72 -2.70 12.90
N LEU A 334 11.59 -3.62 13.33
CA LEU A 334 11.46 -4.24 14.66
C LEU A 334 11.73 -3.25 15.80
N GLU A 335 12.65 -2.30 15.63
CA GLU A 335 12.89 -1.23 16.62
C GLU A 335 11.65 -0.34 16.81
N PHE A 336 10.94 0.03 15.73
CA PHE A 336 9.72 0.85 15.85
C PHE A 336 8.59 0.14 16.58
N SER A 337 8.48 -1.19 16.47
CA SER A 337 7.50 -1.95 17.25
C SER A 337 7.72 -1.80 18.77
N GLN A 338 8.96 -1.51 19.20
CA GLN A 338 9.30 -1.29 20.61
C GLN A 338 9.14 0.17 21.05
N ILE A 339 9.43 1.12 20.15
CA ILE A 339 9.41 2.57 20.45
C ILE A 339 7.98 3.09 20.56
N PHE A 340 7.06 2.64 19.71
CA PHE A 340 5.70 3.17 19.64
C PHE A 340 4.68 2.45 20.53
N ALA A 341 5.14 1.86 21.64
CA ALA A 341 4.27 1.13 22.58
C ALA A 341 3.14 1.99 23.21
N GLU A 342 3.25 3.31 23.14
CA GLU A 342 2.25 4.27 23.65
C GLU A 342 1.04 4.49 22.72
N TRP A 343 1.10 3.97 21.48
CA TRP A 343 0.12 4.21 20.41
C TRP A 343 -0.94 3.11 20.25
#